data_AF-A0A517VEP1-F1
#
_entry.id   AF-A0A517VEP1-F1
#
_cell.length_a   1.000
_cell.length_b   1.000
_cell.length_c   1.000
_cell.angle_alpha   90.00
_cell.angle_beta   90.00
_cell.angle_gamma   90.00
#
_symmetry.space_group_name_H-M   'P 1'
#
loop_
_entity.id
_entity.type
_entity.pdbx_description
1 polymer ?
#
loop_
_entity_poly.entity_id
_entity_poly.type
_entity_poly.pdbx_seq_one_letter_code
_entity_poly.pdbx_strand_id
1 'polypeptide(L)'
;MQTVSINNFGFLIAYLVPGFTTLWGISFFSTTVQTWIGILPSESPTVGGFLYITIGSVAVGLTVSTIRWIVIDTIHHWTGISDPGWNFSKLQKNINAFDRLIEIHYHYYQFYANSIIAMIIVYSARRISLGLWSAPMGWIEALLGIFLLIFFAGSRDTLRKYYNRTTQLLEMEVEEDQTNYSSDLDSTDESTS
;
A
#
# COMPACT_ATOMS: atom_id res chain seq x y z
N MET A 1 -24.57 -12.80 -3.28
CA MET A 1 -23.12 -12.73 -2.97
C MET A 1 -22.51 -11.72 -3.93
N GLN A 2 -22.33 -10.48 -3.49
CA GLN A 2 -21.63 -9.48 -4.30
C GLN A 2 -20.17 -9.92 -4.40
N THR A 3 -19.70 -10.09 -5.64
CA THR A 3 -18.30 -10.27 -5.96
C THR A 3 -17.49 -9.23 -5.19
N VAL A 4 -16.46 -9.68 -4.47
CA VAL A 4 -15.43 -8.77 -4.00
C VAL A 4 -14.87 -8.11 -5.25
N SER A 5 -15.34 -6.91 -5.56
CA SER A 5 -14.81 -6.11 -6.66
C SER A 5 -13.31 -6.01 -6.43
N ILE A 6 -12.52 -6.17 -7.48
CA ILE A 6 -11.06 -6.21 -7.38
C ILE A 6 -10.49 -4.93 -6.72
N ASN A 7 -11.24 -3.82 -6.82
CA ASN A 7 -10.98 -2.57 -6.12
C ASN A 7 -11.07 -2.71 -4.59
N ASN A 8 -12.05 -3.48 -4.08
CA ASN A 8 -12.20 -3.74 -2.64
C ASN A 8 -11.06 -4.61 -2.10
N PHE A 9 -10.53 -5.51 -2.92
CA PHE A 9 -9.39 -6.35 -2.54
C PHE A 9 -8.12 -5.50 -2.33
N GLY A 10 -7.89 -4.50 -3.19
CA GLY A 10 -6.80 -3.56 -3.05
C GLY A 10 -6.79 -2.84 -1.70
N PHE A 11 -7.93 -2.27 -1.30
CA PHE A 11 -8.06 -1.60 0.00
C PHE A 11 -7.89 -2.56 1.18
N LEU A 12 -8.39 -3.80 1.04
CA LEU A 12 -8.25 -4.82 2.07
C LEU A 12 -6.78 -5.11 2.36
N ILE A 13 -5.98 -5.37 1.32
CA ILE A 13 -4.56 -5.67 1.51
C ILE A 13 -3.77 -4.42 1.88
N ALA A 14 -4.07 -3.27 1.29
CA ALA A 14 -3.31 -2.05 1.50
C ALA A 14 -3.50 -1.47 2.91
N TYR A 15 -4.70 -1.56 3.48
CA TYR A 15 -5.03 -0.87 4.73
C TYR A 15 -5.53 -1.81 5.82
N LEU A 16 -6.53 -2.64 5.52
CA LEU A 16 -7.20 -3.45 6.55
C LEU A 16 -6.24 -4.48 7.16
N VAL A 17 -5.52 -5.24 6.33
CA VAL A 17 -4.56 -6.26 6.79
C VAL A 17 -3.43 -5.66 7.65
N PRO A 18 -2.63 -4.69 7.18
CA PRO A 18 -1.55 -4.12 7.98
C PRO A 18 -2.06 -3.34 9.20
N GLY A 19 -3.23 -2.73 9.11
CA GLY A 19 -3.88 -2.07 10.24
C GLY A 19 -4.31 -3.05 11.33
N PHE A 20 -4.91 -4.19 10.95
CA PHE A 20 -5.21 -5.28 11.87
C PHE A 20 -3.95 -5.83 12.54
N THR A 21 -2.90 -6.09 11.75
CA THR A 21 -1.60 -6.53 12.28
C THR A 21 -1.06 -5.55 13.33
N THR A 22 -1.17 -4.25 13.07
CA THR A 22 -0.75 -3.21 14.02
C THR A 22 -1.60 -3.20 15.29
N LEU A 23 -2.92 -3.34 15.17
CA LEU A 23 -3.83 -3.46 16.32
C LEU A 23 -3.54 -4.71 17.15
N TRP A 24 -3.17 -5.82 16.52
CA TRP A 24 -2.69 -7.00 17.23
C TRP A 24 -1.44 -6.68 18.07
N GLY A 25 -0.50 -5.88 17.56
CA GLY A 25 0.63 -5.40 18.36
C GLY A 25 0.20 -4.53 19.55
N ILE A 26 -0.76 -3.62 19.34
CA ILE A 26 -1.32 -2.76 20.40
C ILE A 26 -2.02 -3.60 21.48
N SER A 27 -2.57 -4.76 21.12
CA SER A 27 -3.24 -5.65 22.08
C SER A 27 -2.31 -6.08 23.23
N PHE A 28 -0.98 -6.05 23.07
CA PHE A 28 -0.05 -6.34 24.17
C PHE A 28 -0.12 -5.33 25.33
N PHE A 29 -0.69 -4.14 25.11
CA PHE A 29 -0.81 -3.09 26.12
C PHE A 29 -2.25 -2.68 26.43
N SER A 30 -3.23 -3.13 25.63
CA SER A 30 -4.62 -2.70 25.75
C SER A 30 -5.58 -3.87 25.84
N THR A 31 -6.15 -4.07 27.03
CA THR A 31 -7.21 -5.06 27.26
C THR A 31 -8.46 -4.77 26.42
N THR A 32 -8.74 -3.49 26.12
CA THR A 32 -9.84 -3.10 25.22
C THR A 32 -9.64 -3.67 23.82
N VAL A 33 -8.43 -3.59 23.27
CA VAL A 33 -8.14 -4.17 21.95
C VAL A 33 -8.13 -5.70 22.00
N GLN A 34 -7.64 -6.31 23.09
CA GLN A 34 -7.74 -7.77 23.29
C GLN A 34 -9.19 -8.28 23.27
N THR A 35 -10.11 -7.50 23.86
CA THR A 35 -11.54 -7.76 23.88
C THR A 35 -12.13 -7.73 22.47
N TRP A 36 -11.77 -6.73 21.66
CA TRP A 36 -12.24 -6.64 20.27
C TRP A 36 -11.74 -7.79 19.39
N ILE A 37 -10.52 -8.27 19.62
CA ILE A 37 -9.91 -9.39 18.87
C ILE A 37 -10.44 -10.74 19.37
N GLY A 38 -10.95 -10.82 20.60
CA GLY A 38 -11.42 -12.08 21.21
C GLY A 38 -10.28 -12.95 21.76
N ILE A 39 -9.20 -12.33 22.24
CA ILE A 39 -8.05 -13.04 22.84
C ILE A 39 -8.37 -13.53 24.27
N LEU A 40 -9.35 -12.90 24.94
CA LEU A 40 -9.70 -13.21 26.32
C LEU A 40 -10.60 -14.46 26.42
N PRO A 41 -10.24 -15.49 27.23
CA PRO A 41 -10.96 -16.77 27.28
C PRO A 41 -12.42 -16.69 27.72
N SER A 42 -12.81 -15.63 28.43
CA SER A 42 -14.13 -15.46 29.04
C SER A 42 -15.14 -14.73 28.14
N GLU A 43 -14.74 -14.28 26.95
CA GLU A 43 -15.61 -13.50 26.05
C GLU A 43 -15.78 -14.19 24.71
N SER A 44 -17.04 -14.54 24.38
CA SER A 44 -17.38 -15.00 23.03
C SER A 44 -17.22 -13.84 22.03
N PRO A 45 -16.71 -14.07 20.81
CA PRO A 45 -16.61 -13.03 19.80
C PRO A 45 -17.95 -12.31 19.60
N THR A 46 -17.96 -11.00 19.89
CA THR A 46 -19.17 -10.19 19.75
C THR A 46 -19.22 -9.54 18.37
N VAL A 47 -20.43 -9.34 17.83
CA VAL A 47 -20.64 -8.56 16.60
C VAL A 47 -20.04 -7.14 16.74
N GLY A 48 -20.13 -6.55 17.94
CA GLY A 48 -19.52 -5.26 18.24
C GLY A 48 -17.99 -5.28 18.17
N GLY A 49 -17.35 -6.33 18.72
CA GLY A 49 -15.90 -6.52 18.64
C GLY A 49 -15.41 -6.62 17.20
N PHE A 50 -16.12 -7.39 16.37
CA PHE A 50 -15.85 -7.48 14.93
C PHE A 50 -15.98 -6.12 14.21
N LEU A 51 -16.99 -5.31 14.55
CA LEU A 51 -17.17 -4.00 13.95
C LEU A 51 -16.04 -3.04 14.37
N TYR A 52 -15.71 -3.00 15.66
CA TYR A 52 -14.64 -2.14 16.17
C TYR A 52 -13.27 -2.52 15.64
N ILE A 53 -12.95 -3.82 15.58
CA ILE A 53 -11.66 -4.25 15.03
C ILE A 53 -11.57 -3.93 13.53
N THR A 54 -12.67 -4.06 12.78
CA THR A 54 -12.70 -3.74 11.34
C THR A 54 -12.47 -2.26 11.09
N ILE A 55 -13.26 -1.38 11.73
CA ILE A 55 -13.13 0.08 11.60
C ILE A 55 -11.77 0.55 12.12
N GLY A 56 -11.37 0.04 13.28
CA GLY A 56 -10.07 0.33 13.88
C GLY A 56 -8.92 -0.08 12.96
N SER A 57 -9.01 -1.26 12.32
CA SER A 57 -7.97 -1.74 11.41
C SER A 57 -7.83 -0.81 10.21
N VAL A 58 -8.94 -0.32 9.63
CA VAL A 58 -8.86 0.67 8.54
C VAL A 58 -8.21 1.97 9.03
N ALA A 59 -8.64 2.50 10.17
CA ALA A 59 -8.10 3.76 10.71
C ALA A 59 -6.60 3.67 11.05
N VAL A 60 -6.18 2.57 11.68
CA VAL A 60 -4.77 2.30 11.98
C VAL A 60 -3.99 2.03 10.70
N GLY A 61 -4.56 1.30 9.73
CA GLY A 61 -3.96 1.06 8.43
C GLY A 61 -3.67 2.35 7.65
N LEU A 62 -4.57 3.33 7.70
CA LEU A 62 -4.33 4.67 7.13
C LEU A 62 -3.17 5.37 7.82
N THR A 63 -3.11 5.32 9.17
CA THR A 63 -2.02 5.90 9.95
C THR A 63 -0.68 5.24 9.64
N VAL A 64 -0.65 3.91 9.53
CA VAL A 64 0.52 3.13 9.10
C VAL A 64 0.96 3.55 7.70
N SER A 65 0.01 3.80 6.79
CA SER A 65 0.31 4.28 5.45
C SER A 65 0.97 5.66 5.43
N THR A 66 0.61 6.55 6.37
CA THR A 66 1.28 7.84 6.57
C THR A 66 2.71 7.65 7.07
N ILE A 67 2.93 6.77 8.05
CA ILE A 67 4.29 6.48 8.54
C ILE A 67 5.14 5.88 7.41
N ARG A 68 4.57 4.94 6.65
CA ARG A 68 5.19 4.35 5.48
C ARG A 68 5.61 5.42 4.47
N TRP A 69 4.76 6.42 4.20
CA TRP A 69 5.10 7.54 3.33
C TRP A 69 6.36 8.27 3.81
N ILE A 70 6.41 8.60 5.10
CA ILE A 70 7.53 9.34 5.68
C ILE A 70 8.83 8.52 5.65
N VAL A 71 8.75 7.22 5.88
CA VAL A 71 9.93 6.36 6.08
C VAL A 71 10.32 5.62 4.79
N ILE A 72 9.44 4.76 4.28
CA ILE A 72 9.75 3.83 3.18
C ILE A 72 9.85 4.57 1.85
N ASP A 73 8.91 5.47 1.54
CA ASP A 73 8.94 6.21 0.28
C ASP A 73 10.17 7.11 0.22
N THR A 74 10.51 7.77 1.33
CA THR A 74 11.74 8.57 1.44
C THR A 74 12.97 7.71 1.15
N ILE A 75 13.07 6.50 1.72
CA ILE A 75 14.17 5.57 1.43
C ILE A 75 14.17 5.16 -0.04
N HIS A 76 13.02 4.83 -0.61
CA HIS A 76 12.90 4.42 -2.01
C HIS A 76 13.31 5.53 -2.99
N HIS A 77 12.86 6.76 -2.77
CA HIS A 77 13.24 7.90 -3.59
C HIS A 77 14.72 8.26 -3.42
N TRP A 78 15.22 8.24 -2.18
CA TRP A 78 16.63 8.47 -1.90
C TRP A 78 17.54 7.44 -2.59
N THR A 79 17.08 6.19 -2.68
CA THR A 79 17.82 5.11 -3.34
C THR A 79 17.54 5.00 -4.85
N GLY A 80 16.94 6.03 -5.46
CA GLY A 80 16.90 6.19 -6.92
C GLY A 80 15.65 5.69 -7.62
N ILE A 81 14.50 5.61 -6.94
CA ILE A 81 13.20 5.52 -7.62
C ILE A 81 12.74 6.94 -7.97
N SER A 82 12.69 7.27 -9.27
CA SER A 82 12.26 8.59 -9.76
C SER A 82 10.73 8.68 -9.87
N ASP A 83 10.17 9.76 -9.35
CA ASP A 83 8.73 10.07 -9.44
C ASP A 83 8.33 10.31 -10.91
N PRO A 84 7.21 9.74 -11.40
CA PRO A 84 6.69 10.06 -12.73
C PRO A 84 6.34 11.57 -12.82
N GLY A 85 6.59 12.17 -13.98
CA GLY A 85 6.20 13.56 -14.25
C GLY A 85 4.68 13.70 -14.38
N TRP A 86 3.98 13.83 -13.25
CA TRP A 86 2.52 13.84 -13.19
C TRP A 86 1.90 14.94 -14.08
N ASN A 87 1.12 14.54 -15.08
CA ASN A 87 0.27 15.43 -15.88
C ASN A 87 -1.20 15.01 -15.74
N PHE A 88 -1.94 15.70 -14.88
CA PHE A 88 -3.32 15.36 -14.51
C PHE A 88 -4.31 15.42 -15.68
N SER A 89 -4.07 16.27 -16.68
CA SER A 89 -4.91 16.35 -17.89
C SER A 89 -4.84 15.06 -18.70
N LYS A 90 -3.67 14.41 -18.76
CA LYS A 90 -3.47 13.13 -19.45
C LYS A 90 -3.99 11.94 -18.64
N LEU A 91 -3.92 12.05 -17.33
CA LEU A 91 -4.42 11.03 -16.41
C LEU A 91 -5.93 10.83 -16.57
N GLN A 92 -6.68 11.92 -16.77
CA GLN A 92 -8.13 11.86 -16.94
C GLN A 92 -8.55 11.17 -18.25
N LYS A 93 -7.78 11.35 -19.33
CA LYS A 93 -8.03 10.70 -20.63
C LYS A 93 -7.85 9.17 -20.54
N ASN A 94 -6.91 8.70 -19.71
CA ASN A 94 -6.51 7.29 -19.61
C ASN A 94 -6.87 6.62 -18.26
N ILE A 95 -7.96 7.07 -17.62
CA ILE A 95 -8.34 6.66 -16.26
C ILE A 95 -8.41 5.12 -16.10
N ASN A 96 -8.94 4.40 -17.09
CA ASN A 96 -9.06 2.94 -17.04
C ASN A 96 -7.70 2.22 -17.02
N ALA A 97 -6.72 2.73 -17.80
CA ALA A 97 -5.38 2.16 -17.82
C ALA A 97 -4.65 2.45 -16.49
N PHE A 98 -4.87 3.64 -15.94
CA PHE A 98 -4.29 4.02 -14.65
C PHE A 98 -4.88 3.22 -13.48
N ASP A 99 -6.20 3.03 -13.44
CA ASP A 99 -6.88 2.19 -12.45
C ASP A 99 -6.29 0.76 -12.45
N ARG A 100 -5.99 0.23 -13.64
CA ARG A 100 -5.36 -1.08 -13.77
C ARG A 100 -3.94 -1.11 -13.22
N LEU A 101 -3.14 -0.05 -13.41
CA LEU A 101 -1.81 0.04 -12.81
C LEU A 101 -1.87 0.15 -11.29
N ILE A 102 -2.83 0.90 -10.75
CA ILE A 102 -3.05 0.99 -9.31
C ILE A 102 -3.35 -0.41 -8.75
N GLU A 103 -4.26 -1.13 -9.40
CA GLU A 103 -4.70 -2.45 -8.96
C GLU A 103 -3.56 -3.49 -8.96
N ILE A 104 -2.77 -3.54 -10.04
CA ILE A 104 -1.73 -4.58 -10.22
C ILE A 104 -0.45 -4.25 -9.46
N HIS A 105 -0.09 -2.97 -9.31
CA HIS A 105 1.21 -2.58 -8.76
C HIS A 105 1.11 -1.76 -7.48
N TYR A 106 0.25 -0.74 -7.45
CA TYR A 106 0.24 0.20 -6.33
C TYR A 106 -0.33 -0.39 -5.05
N HIS A 107 -1.45 -1.12 -5.11
CA HIS A 107 -2.02 -1.76 -3.92
C HIS A 107 -1.09 -2.83 -3.33
N TYR A 108 -0.35 -3.57 -4.18
CA TYR A 108 0.66 -4.53 -3.73
C TYR A 108 1.86 -3.83 -3.10
N TYR A 109 2.31 -2.72 -3.69
CA TYR A 109 3.32 -1.86 -3.07
C TYR A 109 2.89 -1.39 -1.68
N GLN A 110 1.66 -0.86 -1.55
CA GLN A 110 1.11 -0.40 -0.27
C GLN A 110 1.04 -1.54 0.75
N PHE A 111 0.58 -2.73 0.35
CA PHE A 111 0.56 -3.91 1.21
C PHE A 111 1.96 -4.24 1.74
N TYR A 112 2.96 -4.40 0.87
CA TYR A 112 4.32 -4.75 1.28
C TYR A 112 4.93 -3.68 2.18
N ALA A 113 4.83 -2.40 1.80
CA ALA A 113 5.43 -1.29 2.53
C ALA A 113 4.73 -1.06 3.88
N ASN A 114 3.40 -1.12 3.94
CA ASN A 114 2.66 -1.00 5.20
C ASN A 114 2.89 -2.20 6.12
N SER A 115 3.04 -3.40 5.56
CA SER A 115 3.34 -4.60 6.36
C SER A 115 4.70 -4.54 7.02
N ILE A 116 5.71 -3.91 6.40
CA ILE A 116 7.01 -3.64 7.04
C ILE A 116 6.81 -2.82 8.32
N ILE A 117 6.09 -1.69 8.22
CA ILE A 117 5.83 -0.81 9.36
C ILE A 117 5.02 -1.54 10.43
N ALA A 118 3.95 -2.24 10.05
CA ALA A 118 3.12 -3.01 10.96
C ALA A 118 3.93 -4.08 11.71
N MET A 119 4.79 -4.83 11.01
CA MET A 119 5.65 -5.85 11.61
C MET A 119 6.67 -5.25 12.58
N ILE A 120 7.26 -4.09 12.26
CA ILE A 120 8.15 -3.38 13.18
C ILE A 120 7.39 -2.99 14.46
N ILE A 121 6.19 -2.40 14.33
CA ILE A 121 5.38 -2.00 15.49
C ILE A 121 5.03 -3.21 16.36
N VAL A 122 4.54 -4.30 15.76
CA VAL A 122 4.21 -5.53 16.47
C VAL A 122 5.42 -6.11 17.19
N TYR A 123 6.57 -6.18 16.50
CA TYR A 123 7.79 -6.69 17.08
C TYR A 123 8.24 -5.82 18.27
N SER A 124 8.27 -4.51 18.11
CA SER A 124 8.58 -3.57 19.20
C SER A 124 7.62 -3.72 20.37
N ALA A 125 6.31 -3.80 20.11
CA ALA A 125 5.30 -4.00 21.15
C ALA A 125 5.52 -5.31 21.92
N ARG A 126 5.79 -6.41 21.22
CA ARG A 126 6.10 -7.71 21.84
C ARG A 126 7.39 -7.66 22.66
N ARG A 127 8.45 -7.01 22.16
CA ARG A 127 9.72 -6.91 22.88
C ARG A 127 9.60 -6.04 24.13
N ILE A 128 8.81 -4.97 24.07
CA ILE A 128 8.55 -4.11 25.23
C ILE A 128 7.72 -4.86 26.28
N SER A 129 6.68 -5.61 25.87
CA SER A 129 5.84 -6.35 26.83
C SER A 129 6.56 -7.50 27.53
N LEU A 130 7.52 -8.15 26.86
CA LEU A 130 8.34 -9.22 27.44
C LEU A 130 9.59 -8.73 28.19
N GLY A 131 9.87 -7.42 28.15
CA GLY A 131 11.11 -6.83 28.66
C GLY A 131 12.23 -6.82 27.60
N LEU A 132 12.59 -5.62 27.15
CA LEU A 132 13.51 -5.37 26.02
C LEU A 132 14.81 -6.18 26.07
N TRP A 133 15.38 -6.30 27.27
CA TRP A 133 16.71 -6.86 27.53
C TRP A 133 16.70 -8.32 28.00
N SER A 134 15.53 -8.85 28.34
CA SER A 134 15.41 -10.17 28.98
C SER A 134 15.06 -11.28 28.00
N ALA A 135 14.51 -10.95 26.82
CA ALA A 135 14.10 -11.93 25.83
C ALA A 135 15.28 -12.34 24.92
N PRO A 136 15.63 -13.64 24.84
CA PRO A 136 16.68 -14.13 23.94
C PRO A 136 16.27 -13.91 22.48
N MET A 137 17.26 -13.61 21.64
CA MET A 137 17.06 -13.48 20.19
C MET A 137 17.06 -14.89 19.58
N GLY A 138 15.96 -15.28 18.94
CA GLY A 138 15.75 -16.63 18.43
C GLY A 138 15.46 -16.69 16.94
N TRP A 139 14.94 -17.83 16.51
CA TRP A 139 14.56 -18.07 15.11
C TRP A 139 13.42 -17.15 14.63
N ILE A 140 12.61 -16.62 15.56
CA ILE A 140 11.51 -15.70 15.24
C ILE A 140 12.06 -14.38 14.68
N GLU A 141 13.13 -13.85 15.28
CA GLU A 141 13.80 -12.64 14.80
C GLU A 141 14.47 -12.86 13.44
N ALA A 142 15.05 -14.04 13.21
CA ALA A 142 15.60 -14.39 11.90
C ALA A 142 14.50 -14.46 10.83
N LEU A 143 13.36 -15.10 11.14
CA LEU A 143 12.21 -15.19 10.25
C LEU A 143 11.62 -13.80 9.96
N LEU A 144 11.47 -12.97 10.98
CA LEU A 144 11.03 -11.58 10.84
C LEU A 144 11.98 -10.80 9.92
N GLY A 145 13.29 -10.93 10.11
CA GLY A 145 14.30 -10.31 9.25
C GLY A 145 14.14 -10.73 7.78
N ILE A 146 13.91 -12.02 7.53
CA ILE A 146 13.65 -12.54 6.18
C ILE A 146 12.38 -11.91 5.58
N PHE A 147 11.26 -11.88 6.32
CA PHE A 147 10.02 -11.26 5.84
C PHE A 147 10.18 -9.76 5.57
N LEU A 148 10.88 -9.03 6.43
CA LEU A 148 11.19 -7.61 6.23
C LEU A 148 11.98 -7.39 4.94
N LEU A 149 12.99 -8.23 4.67
CA LEU A 149 13.77 -8.14 3.42
C LEU A 149 12.92 -8.46 2.19
N ILE A 150 12.08 -9.50 2.25
CA ILE A 150 11.19 -9.87 1.14
C ILE A 150 10.20 -8.74 0.85
N PHE A 151 9.55 -8.18 1.88
CA PHE A 151 8.59 -7.09 1.69
C PHE A 151 9.29 -5.81 1.25
N PHE A 152 10.49 -5.51 1.74
CA PHE A 152 11.25 -4.36 1.27
C PHE A 152 11.59 -4.50 -0.21
N ALA A 153 12.14 -5.64 -0.63
CA ALA A 153 12.42 -5.92 -2.04
C ALA A 153 11.14 -5.88 -2.91
N GLY A 154 10.06 -6.50 -2.45
CA GLY A 154 8.76 -6.51 -3.16
C GLY A 154 8.16 -5.11 -3.28
N SER A 155 8.20 -4.30 -2.22
CA SER A 155 7.71 -2.92 -2.24
C SER A 155 8.51 -2.05 -3.21
N ARG A 156 9.84 -2.20 -3.24
CA ARG A 156 10.71 -1.49 -4.18
C ARG A 156 10.42 -1.86 -5.63
N ASP A 157 10.30 -3.15 -5.94
CA ASP A 157 10.05 -3.65 -7.29
C ASP A 157 8.68 -3.21 -7.82
N THR A 158 7.63 -3.35 -7.01
CA THR A 158 6.27 -2.96 -7.38
C THR A 158 6.12 -1.46 -7.56
N LEU A 159 6.74 -0.64 -6.70
CA LEU A 159 6.74 0.82 -6.86
C LEU A 159 7.47 1.25 -8.14
N ARG A 160 8.64 0.66 -8.41
CA ARG A 160 9.38 0.92 -9.65
C ARG A 160 8.57 0.56 -10.88
N LYS A 161 7.91 -0.60 -10.89
CA LYS A 161 7.04 -1.01 -12.00
C LYS A 161 5.86 -0.06 -12.18
N TYR A 162 5.22 0.35 -11.08
CA TYR A 162 4.13 1.32 -11.11
C TYR A 162 4.57 2.64 -11.76
N TYR A 163 5.69 3.22 -11.31
CA TYR A 163 6.22 4.47 -11.86
C TYR A 163 6.64 4.34 -13.32
N ASN A 164 7.41 3.30 -13.68
CA ASN A 164 7.85 3.10 -15.05
C ASN A 164 6.68 2.97 -16.03
N ARG A 165 5.63 2.21 -15.64
CA ARG A 165 4.44 2.04 -16.47
C ARG A 165 3.60 3.31 -16.54
N THR A 166 3.52 4.06 -15.44
CA THR A 166 2.83 5.35 -15.42
C THR A 166 3.53 6.36 -16.35
N THR A 167 4.86 6.43 -16.32
CA THR A 167 5.64 7.28 -17.24
C THR A 167 5.39 6.89 -18.70
N GLN A 168 5.44 5.59 -19.04
CA GLN A 168 5.16 5.12 -20.40
C GLN A 168 3.75 5.51 -20.88
N LEU A 169 2.73 5.37 -20.03
CA LEU A 169 1.37 5.79 -20.37
C LEU A 169 1.28 7.30 -20.62
N LEU A 170 1.99 8.11 -19.83
CA LEU A 170 1.98 9.58 -19.98
C LEU A 170 2.76 10.06 -21.22
N GLU A 171 3.77 9.30 -21.64
CA GLU A 171 4.60 9.55 -22.83
C GLU A 171 3.89 9.18 -24.14
N MET A 172 3.23 8.01 -24.22
CA MET A 172 2.48 7.61 -25.42
C MET A 172 1.40 8.64 -25.81
N GLU A 173 0.77 9.27 -24.82
CA GLU A 173 -0.20 10.34 -25.04
C GLU A 173 0.44 11.62 -25.62
N VAL A 174 1.72 11.92 -25.31
CA VAL A 174 2.43 13.05 -25.95
C VAL A 174 2.50 12.82 -27.45
N GLU A 175 2.85 11.60 -27.86
CA GLU A 175 3.06 11.24 -29.26
C GLU A 175 1.75 11.23 -30.06
N GLU A 176 0.65 10.74 -29.45
CA GLU A 176 -0.67 10.74 -30.09
C GLU A 176 -1.23 12.16 -30.27
N ASP A 177 -1.16 13.02 -29.26
CA ASP A 177 -1.61 14.43 -29.36
C ASP A 177 -0.79 15.19 -30.43
N GLN A 178 0.52 14.92 -30.56
CA GLN A 178 1.36 15.54 -31.59
C GLN A 178 1.05 15.05 -33.01
N THR A 179 0.73 13.76 -33.16
CA THR A 179 0.41 13.15 -34.46
C THR A 179 -0.95 13.62 -34.99
N ASN A 180 -1.94 13.74 -34.12
CA ASN A 180 -3.26 14.27 -34.53
C ASN A 180 -3.19 15.76 -34.93
N TYR A 181 -2.38 16.56 -34.23
CA TYR A 181 -2.21 17.97 -34.57
C TYR A 181 -1.54 18.19 -35.93
N SER A 182 -0.58 17.35 -36.32
CA SER A 182 0.08 17.47 -37.64
C SER A 182 -0.82 17.04 -38.79
N SER A 183 -1.70 16.05 -38.61
CA SER A 183 -2.67 15.66 -39.64
C SER A 183 -3.75 16.71 -39.90
N ASP A 184 -4.18 17.44 -38.87
CA ASP A 184 -5.20 18.50 -39.02
C ASP A 184 -4.67 19.68 -39.86
N LEU A 185 -3.38 20.03 -39.68
CA LEU A 185 -2.71 21.07 -40.46
C LEU A 185 -2.55 20.70 -41.93
N ASP A 186 -2.27 19.42 -42.24
CA ASP A 186 -2.14 18.95 -43.63
C ASP A 186 -3.50 18.90 -44.35
N SER A 187 -4.56 18.54 -43.63
CA SER A 187 -5.93 18.48 -44.19
C SER A 187 -6.55 19.84 -44.52
N THR A 188 -6.06 20.93 -43.94
CA THR A 188 -6.60 22.28 -44.16
C THR A 188 -6.06 22.92 -45.45
N ASP A 189 -4.83 22.57 -45.86
CA ASP A 189 -4.23 23.07 -47.11
C ASP A 189 -4.85 22.42 -48.36
N GLU A 190 -5.30 21.17 -48.30
CA GLU A 190 -5.96 20.50 -49.45
C GLU A 190 -7.37 21.04 -49.77
N SER A 191 -8.03 21.75 -48.85
CA SER A 191 -9.41 22.24 -49.05
C SER A 191 -9.54 23.59 -49.76
N THR A 192 -8.42 24.25 -50.08
CA THR A 192 -8.40 25.60 -50.68
C THR A 192 -7.96 25.65 -52.16
N SER A 193 -7.81 24.48 -52.81
CA SER A 193 -7.52 24.34 -54.24
C SER A 193 -8.75 23.87 -55.04
#